data_AF-A0A2M8J1Z5-F1
#
_entry.id   AF-A0A2M8J1Z5-F1
#
_cell.length_a   1.000
_cell.length_b   1.000
_cell.length_c   1.000
_cell.angle_alpha   90.00
_cell.angle_beta   90.00
_cell.angle_gamma   90.00
#
_symmetry.space_group_name_H-M   'P 1'
#
loop_
_entity.id
_entity.type
_entity.pdbx_description
1 polymer ?
#
loop_
_entity_poly.entity_id
_entity_poly.type
_entity_poly.pdbx_seq_one_letter_code
_entity_poly.pdbx_strand_id
1 'polypeptide(L)'
;ATPAGGEGWPAMLERVGAAVDQALQAAGDRLPVLVAHSGVIRAVRQLGGGTPHGASPPNTTPLLFAPAANGWQETTLTEKDLPWIA
;
A
#
# COMPACT_ATOMS: atom_id res chain seq x y z
N ALA A 1 17.39 -13.69 1.11
CA ALA A 1 18.08 -13.33 -0.14
C ALA A 1 17.07 -13.25 -1.27
N THR A 2 17.30 -12.41 -2.29
CA THR A 2 16.44 -12.34 -3.48
C THR A 2 16.53 -13.65 -4.28
N PRO A 3 15.41 -14.25 -4.71
CA PRO A 3 15.43 -15.45 -5.56
C PRO A 3 16.13 -15.21 -6.90
N ALA A 4 16.64 -16.28 -7.52
CA ALA A 4 17.22 -16.19 -8.86
C ALA A 4 16.18 -15.66 -9.87
N GLY A 5 16.55 -14.62 -10.63
CA GLY A 5 15.64 -13.92 -11.55
C GLY A 5 14.59 -13.04 -10.86
N GLY A 6 14.60 -12.96 -9.53
CA GLY A 6 13.71 -12.10 -8.76
C GLY A 6 14.18 -10.65 -8.73
N GLU A 7 13.23 -9.74 -8.52
CA GLU A 7 13.53 -8.34 -8.29
C GLU A 7 14.18 -8.14 -6.91
N GLY A 8 15.23 -7.33 -6.85
CA GLY A 8 15.85 -6.92 -5.59
C GLY A 8 14.91 -6.03 -4.78
N TRP A 9 14.88 -6.19 -3.45
CA TRP A 9 14.02 -5.38 -2.59
C TRP A 9 14.19 -3.86 -2.76
N PRO A 10 15.43 -3.30 -2.88
CA PRO A 10 15.60 -1.88 -3.15
C PRO A 10 14.99 -1.42 -4.47
N ALA A 11 15.11 -2.22 -5.54
CA ALA A 11 14.50 -1.90 -6.83
C ALA A 11 12.97 -1.93 -6.76
N MET A 12 12.42 -2.87 -5.99
CA MET A 12 10.97 -2.92 -5.73
C MET A 12 10.49 -1.67 -4.99
N LEU A 13 11.23 -1.18 -3.97
CA LEU A 13 10.89 0.04 -3.24
C LEU A 13 10.90 1.27 -4.16
N GLU A 14 11.91 1.41 -5.02
CA GLU A 14 12.00 2.51 -5.98
C GLU A 14 10.82 2.49 -6.96
N ARG A 15 10.55 1.32 -7.56
CA ARG A 15 9.45 1.15 -8.52
C ARG A 15 8.08 1.37 -7.89
N VAL A 16 7.84 0.85 -6.68
CA VAL A 16 6.58 1.05 -5.96
C VAL A 16 6.43 2.51 -5.53
N GLY A 17 7.47 3.14 -5.01
CA GLY A 17 7.46 4.54 -4.62
C GLY A 17 7.08 5.44 -5.79
N ALA A 18 7.74 5.27 -6.94
CA ALA A 18 7.43 6.02 -8.16
C ALA A 18 5.97 5.83 -8.61
N ALA A 19 5.44 4.60 -8.54
CA ALA A 19 4.05 4.33 -8.92
C ALA A 19 3.03 4.96 -7.96
N VAL A 20 3.33 4.96 -6.65
CA VAL A 20 2.49 5.60 -5.63
C VAL A 20 2.49 7.11 -5.81
N ASP A 21 3.66 7.72 -6.02
CA ASP A 21 3.78 9.16 -6.27
C ASP A 21 2.98 9.59 -7.51
N GLN A 22 3.08 8.82 -8.60
CA GLN A 22 2.29 9.06 -9.81
C GLN A 22 0.78 8.96 -9.55
N ALA A 23 0.35 7.96 -8.78
CA ALA A 23 -1.06 7.79 -8.44
C ALA A 23 -1.60 8.94 -7.57
N LEU A 24 -0.83 9.39 -6.59
CA LEU A 24 -1.17 10.54 -5.76
C LEU A 24 -1.27 11.82 -6.59
N GLN A 25 -0.31 12.07 -7.49
CA GLN A 25 -0.34 13.21 -8.39
C GLN A 25 -1.55 13.18 -9.34
N ALA A 26 -1.87 12.02 -9.91
CA ALA A 26 -3.01 11.87 -10.81
C ALA A 26 -4.37 12.00 -10.09
N ALA A 27 -4.44 11.66 -8.81
CA ALA A 27 -5.65 11.80 -8.01
C ALA A 27 -5.96 13.25 -7.65
N GLY A 28 -4.92 14.06 -7.41
CA GLY A 28 -5.05 15.46 -6.99
C GLY A 28 -5.55 15.55 -5.55
N ASP A 29 -6.73 16.13 -5.35
CA ASP A 29 -7.40 16.29 -4.04
C ASP A 29 -8.26 15.08 -3.64
N ARG A 30 -8.35 14.06 -4.50
CA ARG A 30 -9.11 12.83 -4.25
C ARG A 30 -8.23 11.74 -3.64
N LEU A 31 -8.85 10.81 -2.93
CA LEU A 31 -8.18 9.62 -2.39
C LEU A 31 -8.03 8.55 -3.49
N PRO A 32 -6.81 8.21 -3.96
CA PRO A 32 -6.64 7.12 -4.91
C PRO A 32 -6.88 5.75 -4.27
N VAL A 33 -7.45 4.82 -5.03
CA VAL A 33 -7.58 3.41 -4.65
C VAL A 33 -6.59 2.59 -5.47
N LEU A 34 -5.68 1.90 -4.78
CA LEU A 34 -4.68 1.03 -5.40
C LEU A 34 -5.04 -0.44 -5.15
N VAL A 35 -5.29 -1.19 -6.21
CA VAL A 35 -5.49 -2.64 -6.14
C VAL A 35 -4.16 -3.32 -6.46
N ALA A 36 -3.56 -3.97 -5.46
CA ALA A 36 -2.24 -4.55 -5.59
C ALA A 36 -2.07 -5.82 -4.73
N HIS A 37 -0.94 -6.49 -4.91
CA HIS A 37 -0.58 -7.67 -4.13
C HIS A 37 0.14 -7.30 -2.82
N SER A 38 0.22 -8.28 -1.92
CA SER A 38 0.82 -8.11 -0.58
C SER A 38 2.25 -7.58 -0.60
N GLY A 39 3.05 -7.88 -1.63
CA GLY A 39 4.39 -7.33 -1.79
C GLY A 39 4.41 -5.80 -1.95
N VAL A 40 3.47 -5.24 -2.73
CA VAL A 40 3.34 -3.79 -2.91
C VAL A 40 2.92 -3.12 -1.61
N ILE A 41 1.95 -3.71 -0.91
CA ILE A 41 1.49 -3.20 0.38
C ILE A 41 2.63 -3.18 1.41
N ARG A 42 3.48 -4.22 1.45
CA ARG A 42 4.67 -4.26 2.30
C ARG A 42 5.69 -3.18 1.93
N ALA A 43 5.87 -2.90 0.64
CA ALA A 43 6.73 -1.81 0.20
C ALA A 43 6.17 -0.45 0.66
N VAL A 44 4.86 -0.21 0.54
CA VAL A 44 4.20 1.00 1.02
C VAL A 44 4.36 1.18 2.54
N ARG A 45 4.22 0.11 3.33
CA ARG A 45 4.50 0.16 4.78
C ARG A 45 5.91 0.66 5.10
N GLN A 46 6.91 0.18 4.37
CA GLN A 46 8.29 0.62 4.56
C GLN A 46 8.51 2.07 4.08
N LEU A 47 7.95 2.44 2.92
CA LEU A 47 8.02 3.80 2.39
C LEU A 47 7.36 4.82 3.34
N GLY A 48 6.30 4.42 4.04
CA GLY A 48 5.63 5.21 5.07
C GLY A 48 6.39 5.33 6.40
N GLY A 49 7.61 4.79 6.50
CA GLY A 49 8.45 4.82 7.72
C GLY A 49 8.27 3.61 8.64
N GLY A 50 7.46 2.62 8.24
CA GLY A 50 7.25 1.39 8.98
C GLY A 50 8.21 0.26 8.58
N THR A 51 7.77 -0.97 8.81
CA THR A 51 8.52 -2.20 8.48
C THR A 51 7.80 -3.01 7.41
N PRO A 52 8.51 -3.61 6.44
CA PRO A 52 7.91 -4.54 5.48
C PRO A 52 7.62 -5.91 6.11
N HIS A 53 8.10 -6.16 7.33
CA HIS A 53 7.91 -7.41 8.05
C HIS A 53 6.59 -7.44 8.82
N GLY A 54 6.18 -8.61 9.27
CA GLY A 54 4.92 -8.82 9.99
C GLY A 54 3.86 -9.54 9.15
N ALA A 55 2.63 -9.54 9.65
CA ALA A 55 1.51 -10.26 9.07
C ALA A 55 1.24 -9.81 7.63
N SER A 56 0.92 -10.78 6.77
CA SER A 56 0.49 -10.48 5.42
C SER A 56 -0.84 -9.73 5.45
N PRO A 57 -1.00 -8.68 4.63
CA PRO A 57 -2.30 -8.05 4.40
C PRO A 57 -3.36 -9.12 4.07
N PRO A 58 -4.54 -9.07 4.69
CA PRO A 58 -5.63 -9.97 4.34
C PRO A 58 -6.12 -9.70 2.91
N ASN A 59 -6.48 -10.78 2.21
CA ASN A 59 -7.03 -10.66 0.86
C ASN A 59 -8.36 -9.90 0.92
N THR A 60 -8.63 -9.09 -0.11
CA THR A 60 -9.92 -8.39 -0.32
C THR A 60 -10.33 -7.43 0.81
N THR A 61 -9.40 -7.06 1.69
CA THR A 61 -9.64 -6.11 2.76
C THR A 61 -8.97 -4.77 2.42
N PRO A 62 -9.73 -3.66 2.35
CA PRO A 62 -9.15 -2.36 2.11
C PRO A 62 -8.30 -1.89 3.30
N LEU A 63 -7.13 -1.34 2.99
CA LEU A 63 -6.23 -0.71 3.95
C LEU A 63 -6.09 0.76 3.58
N LEU A 64 -6.36 1.64 4.55
CA LEU A 64 -6.16 3.08 4.43
C LEU A 64 -4.77 3.45 4.97
N PHE A 65 -3.96 4.09 4.13
CA PHE A 65 -2.73 4.75 4.53
C PHE A 65 -2.98 6.26 4.58
N ALA A 66 -2.82 6.87 5.75
CA ALA A 66 -3.02 8.30 5.95
C ALA A 66 -1.86 8.95 6.72
N PRO A 67 -1.54 10.23 6.46
CA PRO A 67 -0.59 10.97 7.28
C PRO A 67 -1.05 11.05 8.74
N ALA A 68 -0.10 10.93 9.66
CA ALA A 68 -0.27 11.08 11.10
C ALA A 68 0.88 11.94 11.66
N ALA A 69 0.81 12.28 12.96
CA ALA A 69 1.80 13.15 13.60
C ALA A 69 3.26 12.65 13.45
N ASN A 70 3.46 11.33 13.36
CA ASN A 70 4.78 10.70 13.30
C ASN A 70 5.00 9.88 12.02
N GLY A 71 4.44 10.31 10.88
CA GLY A 71 4.63 9.64 9.58
C GLY A 71 3.31 9.17 8.99
N TRP A 72 3.26 7.90 8.57
CA TRP A 72 2.05 7.31 7.98
C TRP A 72 1.45 6.26 8.91
N GLN A 73 0.12 6.23 8.97
CA GLN A 73 -0.64 5.24 9.70
C GLN A 73 -1.47 4.38 8.74
N GLU A 74 -1.39 3.05 8.94
CA GLU A 74 -2.24 2.07 8.27
C GLU A 74 -3.45 1.75 9.15
N THR A 75 -4.65 1.76 8.58
CA THR A 75 -5.88 1.33 9.25
C THR A 75 -6.67 0.40 8.35
N THR A 76 -7.14 -0.71 8.89
CA THR A 76 -8.08 -1.60 8.19
C THR A 76 -9.45 -0.96 8.13
N LEU A 77 -10.01 -0.82 6.93
CA LEU A 77 -11.40 -0.38 6.78
C LEU A 77 -12.32 -1.58 6.96
N THR A 78 -13.13 -1.56 8.01
CA THR A 78 -14.02 -2.67 8.39
C THR A 78 -15.49 -2.44 8.05
N GLU A 79 -15.87 -1.18 7.78
CA GLU A 79 -17.22 -0.84 7.40
C GLU A 79 -17.47 -1.22 5.93
N LYS A 80 -18.53 -2.00 5.71
CA LYS A 80 -19.06 -2.28 4.39
C LYS A 80 -20.19 -1.30 4.15
N ASP A 81 -19.92 -0.23 3.40
CA ASP A 81 -20.98 0.68 2.99
C ASP A 81 -21.94 -0.04 2.04
N LEU A 82 -23.08 -0.45 2.59
CA LEU A 82 -24.26 -1.02 1.94
C LEU A 82 -24.04 -2.35 1.18
N PRO A 83 -25.04 -3.24 1.12
CA PRO A 83 -24.98 -4.40 0.25
C PRO A 83 -24.86 -3.91 -1.21
N TRP A 84 -23.75 -4.27 -1.85
CA TRP A 84 -23.53 -4.03 -3.27
C TRP A 84 -24.40 -5.00 -4.07
N ILE A 85 -25.71 -4.74 -4.15
CA ILE A 85 -26.71 -5.22 -5.12
C ILE A 85 -28.00 -4.43 -4.83
N ALA A 86 -28.45 -3.65 -5.83
CA ALA A 86 -29.85 -3.30 -6.07
C ALA A 86 -30.17 -3.75 -7.50
#